data_AF-A0A6J4CYY1-F1
#
_entry.id   AF-A0A6J4CYY1-F1
#
_cell.length_a   1.000
_cell.length_b   1.000
_cell.length_c   1.000
_cell.angle_alpha   90.00
_cell.angle_beta   90.00
_cell.angle_gamma   90.00
#
_symmetry.space_group_name_H-M   'P 1'
#
loop_
_entity.id
_entity.type
_entity.pdbx_description
1 polymer ?
#
loop_
_entity_poly.entity_id
_entity_poly.type
_entity_poly.pdbx_seq_one_letter_code
_entity_poly.pdbx_strand_id
1 'polypeptide(L)'
;MGVIEKKEKESALYKGFCLEGFSQIDLHNTNNPKVINLVLYKNKHPTLLFAQKPQKPDTKKPLVNYLTFQFFKDRFYLTHFSDNTNIFFNHIGHEFPMYAVNNALLNDLSSKQTNIQYSRTDTYTTKITLDGTLYTLINQTTSNQSQKKLSSCLEIKRGNTTLRGKFCLDGLGKVNFVYKKNYITLEFSGPLGHEINRKAYLTFKVVRGIFYLHQYSEQNFKVNKDGSIKILRTQIIYRQNRDDPQNKNPITLDTLNSNYQRQLLNQCIKRGYCM
;
A
#
# COMPACT_ATOMS: atom_id res chain seq x y z
N MET A 1 22.33 46.51 14.39
CA MET A 1 22.16 45.06 14.15
C MET A 1 20.76 44.84 13.57
N GLY A 2 20.65 44.66 12.26
CA GLY A 2 19.37 44.45 11.59
C GLY A 2 18.92 43.00 11.74
N VAL A 3 17.73 42.80 12.31
CA VAL A 3 17.05 41.50 12.36
C VAL A 3 16.64 41.15 10.93
N ILE A 4 17.25 40.12 10.36
CA ILE A 4 16.81 39.53 9.10
C ILE A 4 15.59 38.66 9.43
N GLU A 5 14.40 39.20 9.21
CA GLU A 5 13.18 38.39 9.15
C GLU A 5 13.31 37.38 8.01
N LYS A 6 13.35 36.10 8.36
CA LYS A 6 13.13 35.02 7.39
C LYS A 6 11.71 35.16 6.87
N LYS A 7 11.56 35.66 5.64
CA LYS A 7 10.32 35.52 4.87
C LYS A 7 9.94 34.03 4.84
N GLU A 8 8.87 33.68 5.55
CA GLU A 8 8.14 32.45 5.31
C GLU A 8 7.75 32.42 3.83
N LYS A 9 8.15 31.36 3.12
CA LYS A 9 7.66 31.13 1.76
C LYS A 9 6.16 30.92 1.84
N GLU A 10 5.40 31.84 1.27
CA GLU A 10 3.96 31.69 1.05
C GLU A 10 3.68 30.30 0.43
N SER A 11 2.78 29.56 1.07
CA SER A 11 2.26 28.31 0.52
C SER A 11 1.51 28.61 -0.77
N ALA A 12 2.05 28.20 -1.91
CA ALA A 12 1.38 28.34 -3.19
C ALA A 12 0.05 27.55 -3.16
N LEU A 13 -1.07 28.25 -3.30
CA LEU A 13 -2.39 27.64 -3.42
C LEU A 13 -2.49 26.95 -4.78
N TYR A 14 -2.58 25.62 -4.80
CA TYR A 14 -2.75 24.86 -6.03
C TYR A 14 -4.19 24.98 -6.53
N LYS A 15 -4.38 25.33 -7.81
CA LYS A 15 -5.70 25.32 -8.44
C LYS A 15 -6.30 23.90 -8.35
N GLY A 16 -7.44 23.82 -7.68
CA GLY A 16 -8.23 22.59 -7.58
C GLY A 16 -9.06 22.32 -8.84
N PHE A 17 -9.96 21.35 -8.73
CA PHE A 17 -10.92 21.00 -9.78
C PHE A 17 -12.29 20.73 -9.16
N CYS A 18 -13.34 20.75 -9.98
CA CYS A 18 -14.70 20.44 -9.58
C CYS A 18 -15.25 19.30 -10.45
N LEU A 19 -15.97 18.37 -9.82
CA LEU A 19 -16.65 17.28 -10.50
C LEU A 19 -18.12 17.22 -10.08
N GLU A 20 -18.99 17.05 -11.06
CA GLU A 20 -20.42 16.86 -10.87
C GLU A 20 -20.78 15.37 -10.73
N GLY A 21 -21.91 15.08 -10.07
CA GLY A 21 -22.45 13.72 -9.97
C GLY A 21 -21.89 12.85 -8.83
N PHE A 22 -21.13 13.45 -7.92
CA PHE A 22 -20.59 12.78 -6.72
C PHE A 22 -21.23 13.36 -5.45
N SER A 23 -21.65 12.49 -4.52
CA SER A 23 -22.24 12.89 -3.23
C SER A 23 -21.18 13.18 -2.17
N GLN A 24 -20.01 12.55 -2.29
CA GLN A 24 -18.98 12.58 -1.26
C GLN A 24 -17.59 12.37 -1.87
N ILE A 25 -16.60 13.02 -1.27
CA ILE A 25 -15.18 12.89 -1.59
C ILE A 25 -14.42 12.59 -0.29
N ASP A 26 -13.73 11.46 -0.25
CA ASP A 26 -12.83 11.11 0.84
C ASP A 26 -11.38 11.24 0.39
N LEU A 27 -10.59 11.97 1.17
CA LEU A 27 -9.15 12.04 1.01
C LEU A 27 -8.52 10.85 1.76
N HIS A 28 -7.96 9.91 1.02
CA HIS A 28 -7.20 8.82 1.61
C HIS A 28 -5.78 9.28 1.90
N ASN A 29 -5.48 9.45 3.19
CA ASN A 29 -4.18 9.92 3.64
C ASN A 29 -3.09 8.93 3.27
N THR A 30 -2.06 9.42 2.58
CA THR A 30 -0.83 8.68 2.36
C THR A 30 0.24 9.32 3.23
N ASN A 31 1.14 8.52 3.82
CA ASN A 31 2.30 9.07 4.54
C ASN A 31 3.31 9.76 3.57
N ASN A 32 2.93 9.95 2.31
CA ASN A 32 3.72 10.59 1.27
C ASN A 32 3.08 11.95 0.91
N PRO A 33 3.71 13.08 1.27
CA PRO A 33 3.16 14.41 0.96
C PRO A 33 3.12 14.72 -0.55
N LYS A 34 3.73 13.87 -1.39
CA LYS A 34 3.72 13.99 -2.86
C LYS A 34 2.60 13.19 -3.53
N VAL A 35 1.71 12.55 -2.79
CA VAL A 35 0.64 11.74 -3.36
C VAL A 35 -0.69 12.06 -2.69
N ILE A 36 -1.71 12.30 -3.52
CA ILE A 36 -3.09 12.53 -3.10
C ILE A 36 -3.94 11.40 -3.67
N ASN A 37 -4.67 10.69 -2.80
CA ASN A 37 -5.65 9.70 -3.20
C ASN A 37 -7.05 10.20 -2.84
N LEU A 38 -7.92 10.29 -3.83
CA LEU A 38 -9.32 10.67 -3.67
C LEU A 38 -10.22 9.49 -3.97
N VAL A 39 -11.22 9.30 -3.12
CA VAL A 39 -12.30 8.34 -3.29
C VAL A 39 -13.58 9.13 -3.50
N LEU A 40 -14.21 8.98 -4.66
CA LEU A 40 -15.39 9.73 -5.06
C LEU A 40 -16.60 8.79 -5.08
N TYR A 41 -17.63 9.12 -4.32
CA TYR A 41 -18.86 8.34 -4.25
C TYR A 41 -19.90 8.94 -5.20
N LYS A 42 -20.38 8.17 -6.17
CA LYS A 42 -21.38 8.64 -7.14
C LYS A 42 -22.76 8.75 -6.50
N ASN A 43 -23.52 9.77 -6.90
CA ASN A 43 -24.95 9.87 -6.60
C ASN A 43 -25.68 8.64 -7.14
N LYS A 44 -26.46 7.94 -6.31
CA LYS A 44 -27.19 6.74 -6.73
C LYS A 44 -28.30 7.02 -7.76
N HIS A 45 -28.69 8.28 -7.97
CA HIS A 45 -29.65 8.70 -8.99
C HIS A 45 -29.32 10.13 -9.51
N PRO A 46 -28.98 10.33 -10.80
CA PRO A 46 -28.81 11.66 -11.39
C PRO A 46 -30.14 12.40 -11.59
N THR A 47 -31.26 11.68 -11.56
CA THR A 47 -32.61 12.20 -11.78
C THR A 47 -33.49 11.86 -10.58
N LEU A 48 -33.97 12.93 -9.93
CA LEU A 48 -35.10 13.04 -8.99
C LEU A 48 -34.70 13.86 -7.75
N LEU A 49 -34.48 15.16 -7.98
CA LEU A 49 -34.56 16.17 -6.91
C LEU A 49 -36.00 16.39 -6.41
N PHE A 50 -37.00 15.66 -6.94
CA PHE A 50 -38.39 15.75 -6.52
C PHE A 50 -39.08 14.38 -6.54
N ALA A 51 -38.87 13.57 -5.50
CA ALA A 51 -39.83 12.55 -5.08
C ALA A 51 -39.48 12.07 -3.67
N GLN A 52 -40.16 12.62 -2.67
CA GLN A 52 -40.15 12.08 -1.32
C GLN A 52 -40.87 10.73 -1.31
N LYS A 53 -40.12 9.63 -1.19
CA LYS A 53 -40.58 8.39 -0.55
C LYS A 53 -39.39 7.67 0.08
N PRO A 54 -39.49 7.19 1.33
CA PRO A 54 -38.41 6.45 1.97
C PRO A 54 -38.29 5.07 1.33
N GLN A 55 -37.27 4.87 0.51
CA GLN A 55 -36.98 3.60 -0.13
C GLN A 55 -36.06 2.77 0.77
N LYS A 56 -36.39 1.48 0.93
CA LYS A 56 -35.65 0.49 1.76
C LYS A 56 -34.13 0.53 1.50
N PRO A 57 -33.29 0.23 2.51
CA PRO A 57 -31.84 0.18 2.35
C PRO A 57 -31.44 -0.91 1.36
N ASP A 58 -31.11 -0.51 0.14
CA ASP A 58 -30.65 -1.40 -0.92
C ASP A 58 -29.18 -1.77 -0.69
N THR A 59 -28.91 -3.07 -0.57
CA THR A 59 -27.65 -3.70 -0.15
C THR A 59 -26.55 -3.71 -1.22
N LYS A 60 -26.72 -3.00 -2.34
CA LYS A 60 -25.71 -2.90 -3.40
C LYS A 60 -24.61 -1.89 -3.07
N LYS A 61 -23.35 -2.35 -3.19
CA LYS A 61 -22.12 -1.58 -2.96
C LYS A 61 -22.17 -0.22 -3.68
N PRO A 62 -21.69 0.87 -3.05
CA PRO A 62 -21.67 2.17 -3.69
C PRO A 62 -20.82 2.14 -4.96
N LEU A 63 -21.25 2.86 -5.99
CA LEU A 63 -20.43 3.16 -7.18
C LEU A 63 -19.37 4.16 -6.74
N VAL A 64 -18.11 3.72 -6.75
CA VAL A 64 -16.97 4.49 -6.26
C VAL A 64 -15.96 4.64 -7.38
N ASN A 65 -15.50 5.86 -7.57
CA ASN A 65 -14.36 6.19 -8.42
C ASN A 65 -13.15 6.53 -7.55
N TYR A 66 -11.96 6.22 -8.06
CA TYR A 66 -10.69 6.50 -7.39
C TYR A 66 -9.84 7.37 -8.30
N LEU A 67 -9.30 8.45 -7.76
CA LEU A 67 -8.32 9.30 -8.44
C LEU A 67 -7.03 9.35 -7.62
N THR A 68 -5.89 9.12 -8.25
CA THR A 68 -4.58 9.37 -7.64
C THR A 68 -3.87 10.48 -8.38
N PHE A 69 -3.33 11.41 -7.60
CA PHE A 69 -2.48 12.48 -8.09
C PHE A 69 -1.09 12.36 -7.50
N GLN A 70 -0.07 12.63 -8.32
CA GLN A 70 1.31 12.64 -7.88
C GLN A 70 1.98 13.98 -8.18
N PHE A 71 2.76 14.45 -7.21
CA PHE A 71 3.48 15.70 -7.28
C PHE A 71 4.79 15.54 -8.07
N PHE A 72 4.90 16.25 -9.18
CA PHE A 72 6.08 16.30 -10.03
C PHE A 72 6.36 17.72 -10.49
N LYS A 73 7.64 18.14 -10.49
CA LYS A 73 8.10 19.43 -11.03
C LYS A 73 7.14 20.59 -10.72
N ASP A 74 6.78 20.68 -9.44
CA ASP A 74 5.96 21.73 -8.84
C ASP A 74 4.43 21.62 -9.01
N ARG A 75 3.86 20.55 -9.59
CA ARG A 75 2.41 20.38 -9.73
C ARG A 75 1.93 18.95 -9.49
N PHE A 76 0.65 18.81 -9.13
CA PHE A 76 -0.02 17.51 -9.08
C PHE A 76 -0.56 17.13 -10.46
N TYR A 77 -0.31 15.89 -10.86
CA TYR A 77 -0.82 15.30 -12.10
C TYR A 77 -1.65 14.07 -11.79
N LEU A 78 -2.78 13.90 -12.48
CA LEU A 78 -3.56 12.68 -12.44
C LEU A 78 -2.66 11.56 -12.98
N THR A 79 -2.44 10.54 -12.17
CA THR A 79 -1.68 9.35 -12.56
C THR A 79 -2.54 8.11 -12.59
N HIS A 80 -3.70 8.14 -11.93
CA HIS A 80 -4.63 7.01 -11.89
C HIS A 80 -6.08 7.46 -11.81
N PHE A 81 -6.95 6.83 -12.58
CA PHE A 81 -8.40 6.93 -12.50
C PHE A 81 -9.05 5.56 -12.73
N SER A 82 -9.88 5.11 -11.80
CA SER A 82 -10.59 3.83 -11.87
C SER A 82 -11.95 3.88 -11.18
N ASP A 83 -12.76 2.84 -11.38
CA ASP A 83 -13.86 2.47 -10.50
C ASP A 83 -13.52 1.20 -9.70
N ASN A 84 -14.53 0.57 -9.08
CA ASN A 84 -14.38 -0.68 -8.32
C ASN A 84 -14.00 -1.91 -9.17
N THR A 85 -14.12 -1.81 -10.48
CA THR A 85 -14.05 -2.92 -11.45
C THR A 85 -13.08 -2.68 -12.59
N ASN A 86 -12.91 -1.43 -13.03
CA ASN A 86 -12.21 -1.03 -14.24
C ASN A 86 -11.22 0.07 -13.92
N ILE A 87 -10.09 0.07 -14.63
CA ILE A 87 -9.14 1.18 -14.63
C ILE A 87 -9.30 1.90 -15.97
N PHE A 88 -9.51 3.21 -15.92
CA PHE A 88 -9.77 4.04 -17.09
C PHE A 88 -8.53 4.81 -17.53
N PHE A 89 -7.65 5.13 -16.58
CA PHE A 89 -6.39 5.80 -16.85
C PHE A 89 -5.36 5.39 -15.79
N ASN A 90 -4.15 5.04 -16.21
CA ASN A 90 -3.05 4.72 -15.32
C ASN A 90 -1.71 4.94 -16.03
N HIS A 91 -1.18 6.15 -15.90
CA HIS A 91 0.05 6.56 -16.56
C HIS A 91 0.81 7.53 -15.66
N ILE A 92 2.10 7.24 -15.44
CA ILE A 92 2.99 8.15 -14.71
C ILE A 92 3.52 9.15 -15.73
N GLY A 93 2.87 10.29 -15.82
CA GLY A 93 3.20 11.33 -16.79
C GLY A 93 2.75 12.72 -16.34
N HIS A 94 2.88 13.68 -17.26
CA HIS A 94 2.53 15.08 -17.05
C HIS A 94 1.32 15.52 -17.89
N GLU A 95 0.54 14.56 -18.40
CA GLU A 95 -0.54 14.81 -19.37
C GLU A 95 -1.70 15.60 -18.75
N PHE A 96 -2.17 15.18 -17.59
CA PHE A 96 -3.36 15.74 -16.97
C PHE A 96 -3.02 16.38 -15.63
N PRO A 97 -2.69 17.68 -15.58
CA PRO A 97 -2.51 18.37 -14.31
C PRO A 97 -3.84 18.40 -13.54
N MET A 98 -3.77 18.44 -12.22
CA MET A 98 -4.95 18.31 -11.34
C MET A 98 -6.06 19.31 -11.66
N TYR A 99 -5.73 20.55 -12.00
CA TYR A 99 -6.70 21.59 -12.36
C TYR A 99 -7.43 21.33 -13.69
N ALA A 100 -6.91 20.44 -14.55
CA ALA A 100 -7.52 20.11 -15.83
C ALA A 100 -8.51 18.94 -15.72
N VAL A 101 -8.61 18.29 -14.54
CA VAL A 101 -9.54 17.19 -14.33
C VAL A 101 -10.97 17.73 -14.27
N ASN A 102 -11.85 17.23 -15.14
CA ASN A 102 -13.27 17.57 -15.17
C ASN A 102 -14.10 16.37 -15.65
N ASN A 103 -15.43 16.48 -15.59
CA ASN A 103 -16.33 15.40 -16.01
C ASN A 103 -16.11 14.95 -17.46
N ALA A 104 -15.85 15.88 -18.38
CA ALA A 104 -15.63 15.56 -19.79
C ALA A 104 -14.36 14.71 -19.98
N LEU A 105 -13.24 15.08 -19.33
CA LEU A 105 -12.01 14.31 -19.33
C LEU A 105 -12.23 12.91 -18.75
N LEU A 106 -12.88 12.81 -17.58
CA LEU A 106 -13.14 11.51 -16.97
C LEU A 106 -14.05 10.64 -17.84
N ASN A 107 -15.04 11.23 -18.51
CA ASN A 107 -15.91 10.50 -19.43
C ASN A 107 -15.14 10.03 -20.67
N ASP A 108 -14.28 10.88 -21.25
CA ASP A 108 -13.42 10.51 -22.38
C ASP A 108 -12.50 9.34 -22.01
N LEU A 109 -11.80 9.43 -20.86
CA LEU A 109 -10.96 8.36 -20.33
C LEU A 109 -11.76 7.08 -20.04
N SER A 110 -13.00 7.20 -19.55
CA SER A 110 -13.87 6.05 -19.31
C SER A 110 -14.38 5.40 -20.60
N SER A 111 -14.64 6.20 -21.63
CA SER A 111 -15.19 5.77 -22.92
C SER A 111 -14.17 5.10 -23.84
N LYS A 112 -12.88 5.43 -23.68
CA LYS A 112 -11.76 4.84 -24.42
C LYS A 112 -11.38 3.45 -23.88
N GLN A 113 -12.36 2.70 -23.37
CA GLN A 113 -12.20 1.41 -22.70
C GLN A 113 -11.41 0.46 -23.60
N THR A 114 -10.10 0.48 -23.42
CA THR A 114 -9.19 -0.38 -24.14
C THR A 114 -9.15 -1.65 -23.30
N ASN A 115 -9.77 -2.72 -23.82
CA ASN A 115 -9.62 -4.09 -23.35
C ASN A 115 -8.19 -4.57 -23.57
N ILE A 116 -7.23 -3.89 -22.96
CA ILE A 116 -5.85 -4.32 -22.93
C ILE A 116 -5.70 -4.96 -21.55
N GLN A 117 -5.31 -6.24 -21.55
CA GLN A 117 -4.91 -6.95 -20.35
C GLN A 117 -3.76 -6.18 -19.70
N TYR A 118 -4.09 -5.34 -18.72
CA TYR A 118 -3.12 -4.50 -18.05
C TYR A 118 -2.73 -5.10 -16.71
N SER A 119 -1.46 -5.48 -16.60
CA SER A 119 -0.80 -5.61 -15.31
C SER A 119 -0.30 -4.23 -14.89
N ARG A 120 -0.90 -3.64 -13.86
CA ARG A 120 -0.44 -2.38 -13.27
C ARG A 120 0.59 -2.69 -12.20
N THR A 121 1.80 -2.14 -12.27
CA THR A 121 2.79 -2.22 -11.17
C THR A 121 3.04 -0.84 -10.58
N ASP A 122 2.47 -0.56 -9.42
CA ASP A 122 2.79 0.64 -8.65
C ASP A 122 4.13 0.42 -7.94
N THR A 123 5.08 1.35 -8.08
CA THR A 123 6.39 1.27 -7.43
C THR A 123 6.62 2.50 -6.55
N TYR A 124 6.84 2.29 -5.25
CA TYR A 124 7.17 3.34 -4.30
C TYR A 124 8.58 3.15 -3.77
N THR A 125 9.37 4.23 -3.77
CA THR A 125 10.78 4.17 -3.38
C THR A 125 11.06 5.09 -2.21
N THR A 126 11.68 4.57 -1.15
CA THR A 126 12.10 5.33 0.02
C THR A 126 13.59 5.11 0.27
N LYS A 127 14.35 6.17 0.54
CA LYS A 127 15.76 6.07 0.93
C LYS A 127 15.88 6.15 2.44
N ILE A 128 16.62 5.23 3.05
CA ILE A 128 16.83 5.18 4.50
C ILE A 128 18.29 4.87 4.82
N THR A 129 18.73 5.24 6.02
CA THR A 129 20.05 4.88 6.52
C THR A 129 19.90 3.87 7.66
N LEU A 130 20.56 2.72 7.56
CA LEU A 130 20.63 1.69 8.60
C LEU A 130 22.10 1.38 8.86
N ASP A 131 22.52 1.41 10.12
CA ASP A 131 23.91 1.11 10.49
C ASP A 131 24.94 1.94 9.69
N GLY A 132 24.66 3.23 9.50
CA GLY A 132 25.51 4.15 8.72
C GLY A 132 25.52 3.95 7.20
N THR A 133 24.79 2.95 6.68
CA THR A 133 24.74 2.64 5.24
C THR A 133 23.41 3.08 4.64
N LEU A 134 23.46 3.69 3.44
CA LEU A 134 22.28 4.11 2.69
C LEU A 134 21.65 2.93 1.93
N TYR A 135 20.35 2.76 2.09
CA TYR A 135 19.53 1.77 1.39
C TYR A 135 18.38 2.43 0.65
N THR A 136 17.95 1.79 -0.42
CA THR A 136 16.76 2.14 -1.17
C THR A 136 15.73 1.02 -1.01
N LEU A 137 14.61 1.34 -0.39
CA LEU A 137 13.47 0.47 -0.18
C LEU A 137 12.47 0.67 -1.31
N ILE A 138 11.96 -0.42 -1.87
CA ILE A 138 11.05 -0.39 -3.01
C ILE A 138 9.83 -1.25 -2.70
N ASN A 139 8.64 -0.65 -2.70
CA ASN A 139 7.36 -1.37 -2.62
C ASN A 139 6.80 -1.47 -4.03
N GLN A 140 6.49 -2.69 -4.47
CA GLN A 140 5.87 -2.93 -5.76
C GLN A 140 4.53 -3.62 -5.58
N THR A 141 3.45 -3.04 -6.09
CA THR A 141 2.15 -3.71 -6.10
C THR A 141 1.72 -3.90 -7.55
N THR A 142 1.71 -5.15 -7.98
CA THR A 142 1.21 -5.57 -9.28
C THR A 142 -0.23 -6.04 -9.17
N SER A 143 -1.15 -5.37 -9.85
CA SER A 143 -2.54 -5.80 -10.01
C SER A 143 -2.72 -6.40 -11.40
N ASN A 144 -3.05 -7.69 -11.48
CA ASN A 144 -3.45 -8.32 -12.74
C ASN A 144 -4.95 -8.61 -12.74
N GLN A 145 -5.70 -7.85 -13.56
CA GLN A 145 -7.15 -7.91 -13.64
C GLN A 145 -7.67 -9.24 -14.17
N SER A 146 -6.95 -9.91 -15.08
CA SER A 146 -7.39 -11.18 -15.68
C SER A 146 -7.39 -12.35 -14.69
N GLN A 147 -6.53 -12.29 -13.67
CA GLN A 147 -6.39 -13.35 -12.66
C GLN A 147 -7.01 -12.99 -11.30
N LYS A 148 -7.58 -11.79 -11.14
CA LYS A 148 -7.94 -11.22 -9.83
C LYS A 148 -6.80 -11.36 -8.80
N LYS A 149 -5.56 -11.32 -9.27
CA LYS A 149 -4.37 -11.58 -8.46
C LYS A 149 -3.63 -10.27 -8.21
N LEU A 150 -3.60 -9.88 -6.94
CA LEU A 150 -2.72 -8.83 -6.42
C LEU A 150 -1.43 -9.49 -5.97
N SER A 151 -0.31 -9.06 -6.53
CA SER A 151 1.03 -9.43 -6.07
C SER A 151 1.67 -8.17 -5.50
N SER A 152 1.99 -8.18 -4.22
CA SER A 152 2.71 -7.09 -3.58
C SER A 152 4.06 -7.59 -3.09
N CYS A 153 5.11 -6.88 -3.50
CA CYS A 153 6.49 -7.25 -3.32
C CYS A 153 7.30 -6.13 -2.66
N LEU A 154 8.27 -6.50 -1.84
CA LEU A 154 9.21 -5.59 -1.19
C LEU A 154 10.63 -5.88 -1.67
N GLU A 155 11.38 -4.84 -2.01
CA GLU A 155 12.77 -4.96 -2.46
C GLU A 155 13.66 -3.97 -1.70
N ILE A 156 14.88 -4.40 -1.36
CA ILE A 156 15.89 -3.59 -0.68
C ILE A 156 17.15 -3.55 -1.55
N LYS A 157 17.59 -2.35 -1.90
CA LYS A 157 18.83 -2.09 -2.63
C LYS A 157 19.87 -1.40 -1.78
N ARG A 158 21.15 -1.71 -2.01
CA ARG A 158 22.32 -0.94 -1.56
C ARG A 158 23.03 -0.44 -2.81
N GLY A 159 23.02 0.88 -3.03
CA GLY A 159 23.43 1.45 -4.32
C GLY A 159 22.59 0.88 -5.46
N ASN A 160 23.24 0.32 -6.48
CA ASN A 160 22.58 -0.34 -7.61
C ASN A 160 22.34 -1.85 -7.39
N THR A 161 22.85 -2.41 -6.29
CA THR A 161 22.77 -3.85 -6.02
C THR A 161 21.51 -4.16 -5.22
N THR A 162 20.67 -5.04 -5.76
CA THR A 162 19.55 -5.66 -5.03
C THR A 162 20.11 -6.68 -4.05
N LEU A 163 19.86 -6.51 -2.74
CA LEU A 163 20.46 -7.34 -1.71
C LEU A 163 19.86 -8.75 -1.66
N ARG A 164 18.58 -8.91 -2.06
CA ARG A 164 17.97 -10.18 -2.44
C ARG A 164 16.67 -9.92 -3.21
N GLY A 165 16.29 -10.88 -4.06
CA GLY A 165 15.09 -10.85 -4.90
C GLY A 165 13.83 -10.41 -4.17
N LYS A 166 12.96 -9.73 -4.92
CA LYS A 166 11.67 -9.19 -4.51
C LYS A 166 10.93 -10.15 -3.56
N PHE A 167 10.71 -9.74 -2.33
CA PHE A 167 9.90 -10.47 -1.36
C PHE A 167 8.44 -10.28 -1.70
N CYS A 168 7.89 -11.22 -2.46
CA CYS A 168 6.47 -11.27 -2.77
C CYS A 168 5.81 -12.33 -1.88
N LEU A 169 4.69 -11.99 -1.27
CA LEU A 169 3.82 -12.98 -0.62
C LEU A 169 2.49 -13.04 -1.37
N ASP A 170 2.22 -14.21 -1.96
CA ASP A 170 0.94 -14.48 -2.63
C ASP A 170 -0.21 -14.41 -1.61
N GLY A 171 -1.30 -13.73 -1.98
CA GLY A 171 -2.52 -13.63 -1.16
C GLY A 171 -2.54 -12.46 -0.17
N LEU A 172 -1.43 -11.75 0.04
CA LEU A 172 -1.39 -10.54 0.87
C LEU A 172 -1.26 -9.28 -0.02
N GLY A 173 -2.35 -8.51 -0.10
CA GLY A 173 -2.50 -7.41 -1.08
C GLY A 173 -1.74 -6.11 -0.77
N LYS A 174 -1.43 -5.78 0.48
CA LYS A 174 -0.74 -4.53 0.85
C LYS A 174 0.60 -4.83 1.49
N VAL A 175 1.62 -4.06 1.11
CA VAL A 175 2.97 -4.18 1.66
C VAL A 175 3.49 -2.85 2.16
N ASN A 176 4.33 -2.91 3.21
CA ASN A 176 4.94 -1.74 3.79
C ASN A 176 6.31 -2.06 4.40
N PHE A 177 7.15 -1.03 4.55
CA PHE A 177 8.34 -1.09 5.40
C PHE A 177 8.10 -0.27 6.66
N VAL A 178 8.49 -0.83 7.80
CA VAL A 178 8.64 -0.09 9.06
C VAL A 178 10.08 -0.21 9.49
N TYR A 179 10.71 0.89 9.90
CA TYR A 179 12.10 0.85 10.34
C TYR A 179 12.32 1.72 11.57
N LYS A 180 13.21 1.27 12.45
CA LYS A 180 13.58 1.99 13.68
C LYS A 180 14.99 1.59 14.08
N LYS A 181 15.89 2.56 14.21
CA LYS A 181 17.33 2.33 14.46
C LYS A 181 17.89 1.35 13.41
N ASN A 182 18.55 0.27 13.84
CA ASN A 182 19.10 -0.76 12.96
C ASN A 182 18.11 -1.92 12.71
N TYR A 183 16.81 -1.71 12.89
CA TYR A 183 15.79 -2.71 12.60
C TYR A 183 14.91 -2.27 11.44
N ILE A 184 14.57 -3.22 10.58
CA ILE A 184 13.62 -3.06 9.49
C ILE A 184 12.62 -4.21 9.52
N THR A 185 11.35 -3.90 9.34
CA THR A 185 10.24 -4.83 9.32
C THR A 185 9.57 -4.75 7.95
N LEU A 186 9.48 -5.90 7.30
CA LEU A 186 8.66 -6.09 6.11
C LEU A 186 7.25 -6.46 6.57
N GLU A 187 6.27 -5.64 6.22
CA GLU A 187 4.87 -5.88 6.56
C GLU A 187 4.11 -6.28 5.30
N PHE A 188 3.35 -7.36 5.40
CA PHE A 188 2.46 -7.84 4.36
C PHE A 188 1.06 -7.99 4.95
N SER A 189 0.03 -7.56 4.26
CA SER A 189 -1.34 -7.70 4.74
C SER A 189 -2.34 -7.97 3.64
N GLY A 190 -3.35 -8.78 3.93
CA GLY A 190 -4.40 -9.08 2.96
C GLY A 190 -5.43 -10.07 3.49
N PRO A 191 -6.41 -10.42 2.66
CA PRO A 191 -7.48 -11.32 3.05
C PRO A 191 -6.94 -12.74 3.25
N LEU A 192 -7.33 -13.37 4.35
CA LEU A 192 -7.09 -14.79 4.62
C LEU A 192 -8.35 -15.62 4.33
N GLY A 193 -9.53 -15.03 4.46
CA GLY A 193 -10.83 -15.66 4.26
C GLY A 193 -11.98 -14.66 4.44
N HIS A 194 -13.22 -15.15 4.59
CA HIS A 194 -14.39 -14.28 4.76
C HIS A 194 -14.24 -13.41 6.02
N GLU A 195 -14.15 -12.09 5.84
CA GLU A 195 -13.96 -11.05 6.87
C GLU A 195 -12.66 -11.11 7.70
N ILE A 196 -11.82 -12.11 7.50
CA ILE A 196 -10.56 -12.25 8.23
C ILE A 196 -9.41 -11.79 7.35
N ASN A 197 -8.64 -10.85 7.87
CA ASN A 197 -7.40 -10.39 7.29
C ASN A 197 -6.22 -10.96 8.07
N ARG A 198 -5.09 -11.11 7.39
CA ARG A 198 -3.81 -11.46 8.00
C ARG A 198 -2.80 -10.35 7.75
N LYS A 199 -1.96 -10.11 8.75
CA LYS A 199 -0.71 -9.37 8.66
C LYS A 199 0.46 -10.30 8.95
N ALA A 200 1.48 -10.30 8.10
CA ALA A 200 2.76 -10.96 8.34
C ALA A 200 3.84 -9.90 8.55
N TYR A 201 4.69 -10.12 9.53
CA TYR A 201 5.77 -9.21 9.93
C TYR A 201 7.10 -9.96 9.94
N LEU A 202 8.02 -9.58 9.05
CA LEU A 202 9.39 -10.10 9.02
C LEU A 202 10.34 -8.99 9.45
N THR A 203 10.79 -9.05 10.71
CA THR A 203 11.68 -8.04 11.30
C THR A 203 13.12 -8.52 11.24
N PHE A 204 13.99 -7.72 10.64
CA PHE A 204 15.42 -7.94 10.53
C PHE A 204 16.19 -6.93 11.37
N LYS A 205 17.23 -7.39 12.05
CA LYS A 205 18.29 -6.55 12.63
C LYS A 205 19.43 -6.45 11.62
N VAL A 206 19.85 -5.23 11.32
CA VAL A 206 20.98 -4.96 10.43
C VAL A 206 22.25 -4.79 11.26
N VAL A 207 23.27 -5.60 10.94
CA VAL A 207 24.59 -5.53 11.57
C VAL A 207 25.64 -5.64 10.48
N ARG A 208 26.47 -4.61 10.31
CA ARG A 208 27.52 -4.56 9.29
C ARG A 208 26.98 -4.87 7.89
N GLY A 209 25.77 -4.37 7.62
CA GLY A 209 25.09 -4.56 6.35
C GLY A 209 24.48 -5.95 6.12
N ILE A 210 24.49 -6.85 7.09
CA ILE A 210 23.81 -8.14 7.00
C ILE A 210 22.46 -8.03 7.72
N PHE A 211 21.40 -8.49 7.07
CA PHE A 211 20.02 -8.44 7.56
C PHE A 211 19.70 -9.78 8.24
N TYR A 212 19.81 -9.85 9.56
CA TYR A 212 19.51 -11.05 10.35
C TYR A 212 18.05 -11.04 10.78
N LEU A 213 17.31 -12.11 10.51
CA LEU A 213 15.92 -12.26 10.95
C LEU A 213 15.89 -12.22 12.48
N HIS A 214 15.28 -11.18 13.03
CA HIS A 214 15.10 -11.02 14.46
C HIS A 214 13.79 -11.66 14.94
N GLN A 215 12.72 -11.48 14.15
CA GLN A 215 11.40 -12.03 14.45
C GLN A 215 10.58 -12.23 13.16
N TYR A 216 9.87 -13.35 13.09
CA TYR A 216 8.78 -13.58 12.15
C TYR A 216 7.49 -13.83 12.92
N SER A 217 6.46 -13.03 12.67
CA SER A 217 5.14 -13.19 13.29
C SER A 217 4.00 -12.94 12.31
N GLU A 218 2.87 -13.57 12.57
CA GLU A 218 1.61 -13.33 11.84
C GLU A 218 0.51 -12.92 12.82
N GLN A 219 -0.42 -12.11 12.34
CA GLN A 219 -1.56 -11.62 13.09
C GLN A 219 -2.82 -11.67 12.24
N ASN A 220 -3.84 -12.40 12.71
CA ASN A 220 -5.16 -12.43 12.09
C ASN A 220 -6.06 -11.41 12.79
N PHE A 221 -6.84 -10.67 12.02
CA PHE A 221 -7.73 -9.62 12.53
C PHE A 221 -8.99 -9.50 11.69
N LYS A 222 -10.06 -8.98 12.30
CA LYS A 222 -11.26 -8.48 11.61
C LYS A 222 -11.27 -6.96 11.66
N VAL A 223 -11.86 -6.36 10.64
CA VAL A 223 -12.21 -4.94 10.63
C VAL A 223 -13.70 -4.85 10.91
N ASN A 224 -14.08 -4.18 11.99
CA ASN A 224 -15.47 -3.97 12.37
C ASN A 224 -16.12 -2.92 11.44
N LYS A 225 -17.45 -2.79 11.51
CA LYS A 225 -18.21 -1.84 10.67
C LYS A 225 -17.81 -0.38 10.90
N ASP A 226 -17.35 -0.05 12.10
CA ASP A 226 -16.82 1.26 12.50
C ASP A 226 -15.36 1.49 12.09
N GLY A 227 -14.74 0.53 11.40
CA GLY A 227 -13.34 0.57 10.99
C GLY A 227 -12.35 0.12 12.07
N SER A 228 -12.79 -0.17 13.30
CA SER A 228 -11.91 -0.65 14.37
C SER A 228 -11.37 -2.04 14.07
N ILE A 229 -10.12 -2.29 14.47
CA ILE A 229 -9.42 -3.55 14.22
C ILE A 229 -9.54 -4.45 15.45
N LYS A 230 -10.22 -5.59 15.31
CA LYS A 230 -10.26 -6.66 16.32
C LYS A 230 -9.20 -7.71 16.00
N ILE A 231 -8.16 -7.78 16.82
CA ILE A 231 -7.16 -8.85 16.73
C ILE A 231 -7.80 -10.17 17.17
N LEU A 232 -7.77 -11.18 16.31
CA LEU A 232 -8.25 -12.51 16.61
C LEU A 232 -7.13 -13.37 17.20
N ARG A 233 -5.95 -13.28 16.58
CA ARG A 233 -4.82 -14.14 16.93
C ARG A 233 -3.51 -13.50 16.52
N THR A 234 -2.49 -13.64 17.35
CA THR A 234 -1.11 -13.31 17.02
C THR A 234 -0.25 -14.55 17.27
N GLN A 235 0.63 -14.87 16.34
CA GLN A 235 1.55 -16.00 16.45
C GLN A 235 2.97 -15.56 16.10
N ILE A 236 3.92 -15.90 16.98
CA ILE A 236 5.35 -15.62 16.79
C ILE A 236 5.99 -16.90 16.28
N ILE A 237 6.09 -16.99 14.96
CA ILE A 237 6.62 -18.15 14.23
C ILE A 237 8.10 -18.34 14.55
N TYR A 238 8.87 -17.26 14.56
CA TYR A 238 10.28 -17.28 14.92
C TYR A 238 10.64 -16.04 15.75
N ARG A 239 11.49 -16.21 16.76
CA ARG A 239 12.14 -15.12 17.47
C ARG A 239 13.56 -15.55 17.86
N GLN A 240 14.57 -14.80 17.42
CA GLN A 240 15.99 -15.14 17.61
C GLN A 240 16.31 -15.54 19.06
N ASN A 241 15.94 -14.71 20.03
CA ASN A 241 16.25 -14.96 21.45
C ASN A 241 15.54 -16.20 22.04
N ARG A 242 14.45 -16.66 21.44
CA ARG A 242 13.71 -17.86 21.90
C ARG A 242 14.23 -19.12 21.19
N ASP A 243 14.35 -19.03 19.86
CA ASP A 243 14.54 -20.21 19.01
C ASP A 243 16.02 -20.50 18.71
N ASP A 244 16.88 -19.48 18.80
CA ASP A 244 18.34 -19.60 18.65
C ASP A 244 19.07 -18.55 19.54
N PRO A 245 18.96 -18.65 20.88
CA PRO A 245 19.52 -17.66 21.81
C PRO A 245 21.04 -17.51 21.71
N GLN A 246 21.75 -18.56 21.27
CA GLN A 246 23.20 -18.57 21.11
C GLN A 246 23.65 -18.12 19.71
N ASN A 247 22.71 -17.75 18.83
CA ASN A 247 22.98 -17.34 17.45
C ASN A 247 23.84 -18.35 16.67
N LYS A 248 23.59 -19.65 16.87
CA LYS A 248 24.32 -20.75 16.22
C LYS A 248 23.88 -20.95 14.78
N ASN A 249 22.63 -20.62 14.46
CA ASN A 249 22.03 -20.80 13.15
C ASN A 249 21.36 -19.49 12.70
N PRO A 250 22.14 -18.41 12.47
CA PRO A 250 21.59 -17.11 12.11
C PRO A 250 20.83 -17.21 10.79
N ILE A 251 19.58 -16.78 10.80
CA ILE A 251 18.75 -16.69 9.59
C ILE A 251 18.97 -15.31 9.00
N THR A 252 19.35 -15.22 7.73
CA THR A 252 19.55 -13.95 7.04
C THR A 252 18.44 -13.69 6.05
N LEU A 253 18.35 -12.45 5.58
CA LEU A 253 17.49 -12.08 4.46
C LEU A 253 17.74 -13.00 3.27
N ASP A 254 18.97 -13.45 3.04
CA ASP A 254 19.41 -14.31 1.93
C ASP A 254 19.09 -15.80 2.06
N THR A 255 18.73 -16.27 3.27
CA THR A 255 18.33 -17.67 3.47
C THR A 255 16.81 -17.84 3.57
N LEU A 256 16.08 -16.79 3.96
CA LEU A 256 14.63 -16.82 4.24
C LEU A 256 13.70 -16.86 3.01
N ASN A 257 13.78 -17.93 2.20
CA ASN A 257 12.82 -18.16 1.11
C ASN A 257 11.48 -18.75 1.61
N SER A 258 10.50 -18.91 0.73
CA SER A 258 9.17 -19.45 1.07
C SER A 258 9.20 -20.86 1.68
N ASN A 259 10.11 -21.73 1.22
CA ASN A 259 10.30 -23.07 1.80
C ASN A 259 10.83 -22.98 3.23
N TYR A 260 11.81 -22.11 3.48
CA TYR A 260 12.37 -21.91 4.81
C TYR A 260 11.33 -21.30 5.77
N GLN A 261 10.51 -20.35 5.30
CA GLN A 261 9.39 -19.81 6.09
C GLN A 261 8.38 -20.91 6.47
N ARG A 262 8.09 -21.84 5.57
CA ARG A 262 7.22 -23.00 5.85
C ARG A 262 7.86 -23.94 6.89
N GLN A 263 9.16 -24.16 6.82
CA GLN A 263 9.89 -24.94 7.83
C GLN A 263 9.81 -24.28 9.21
N LEU A 264 9.98 -22.97 9.31
CA LEU A 264 9.83 -22.23 10.57
C LEU A 264 8.42 -22.38 11.14
N LEU A 265 7.38 -22.28 10.31
CA LEU A 265 6.00 -22.51 10.73
C LEU A 265 5.79 -23.94 11.25
N ASN A 266 6.26 -24.96 10.51
CA ASN A 266 6.17 -26.36 10.93
C ASN A 266 6.90 -26.61 12.25
N GLN A 267 8.07 -26.00 12.45
CA GLN A 267 8.79 -26.08 13.72
C GLN A 267 8.02 -25.39 14.86
N CYS A 268 7.42 -24.24 14.59
CA CYS A 268 6.58 -23.53 15.55
C CYS A 268 5.38 -24.39 16.00
N ILE A 269 4.72 -25.07 15.06
CA ILE A 269 3.62 -26.00 15.34
C ILE A 269 4.13 -27.22 16.12
N LYS A 270 5.22 -27.84 15.69
CA LYS A 270 5.81 -29.01 16.36
C LYS A 270 6.22 -28.72 17.80
N ARG A 271 6.64 -27.49 18.09
CA ARG A 271 7.00 -27.02 19.45
C ARG A 271 5.81 -26.55 20.28
N GLY A 272 4.59 -26.53 19.72
CA GLY A 272 3.39 -26.06 20.40
C GLY A 272 3.28 -24.53 20.54
N TYR A 273 4.14 -23.77 19.87
CA TYR A 273 4.09 -22.30 19.88
C TYR A 273 3.08 -21.73 18.88
N CYS A 274 2.81 -22.49 17.82
CA CYS A 274 1.79 -22.20 16.82
C CYS A 274 0.76 -23.34 16.80
N MET A 275 -0.43 -23.04 16.28
CA MET A 275 -1.53 -23.98 16.04
C MET A 275 -1.99 -23.80 14.60
#